data_AF-A0A5Q4DCS4-F1
#
_entry.id   AF-A0A5Q4DCS4-F1
#
_cell.length_a   1.000
_cell.length_b   1.000
_cell.length_c   1.000
_cell.angle_alpha   90.00
_cell.angle_beta   90.00
_cell.angle_gamma   90.00
#
_symmetry.space_group_name_H-M   'P 1'
#
loop_
_entity.id
_entity.type
_entity.pdbx_description
1 polymer ?
#
loop_
_entity_poly.entity_id
_entity_poly.type
_entity_poly.pdbx_seq_one_letter_code
_entity_poly.pdbx_strand_id
1 'polypeptide(L)'
;MFIAITHEIHDPEKFQACAEEVFPLPADLHVHHFFPASDLAQAVCLYEAPSVDDLQAYIDGTLKDASTQRYFPVAEAHAIGLPVRQPG
;
A
#
# COMPACT_ATOMS: atom_id res chain seq x y z
N MET A 1 -11.95 -4.17 -2.49
CA MET A 1 -12.29 -2.86 -1.89
C MET A 1 -11.07 -1.96 -1.96
N PHE A 2 -11.27 -0.64 -2.03
CA PHE A 2 -10.13 0.29 -2.03
C PHE A 2 -9.66 0.58 -0.60
N ILE A 3 -8.34 0.48 -0.38
CA ILE A 3 -7.69 0.72 0.89
C ILE A 3 -6.52 1.65 0.64
N ALA A 4 -6.48 2.76 1.38
CA ALA A 4 -5.35 3.67 1.34
C ALA A 4 -4.38 3.33 2.47
N ILE A 5 -3.10 3.37 2.15
CA ILE A 5 -2.01 3.16 3.11
C ILE A 5 -1.16 4.41 3.15
N THR A 6 -0.81 4.86 4.34
CA THR A 6 0.29 5.80 4.56
C THR A 6 1.46 5.06 5.20
N HIS A 7 2.62 5.11 4.55
CA HIS A 7 3.88 4.57 5.04
C HIS A 7 4.70 5.72 5.61
N GLU A 8 5.02 5.67 6.90
CA GLU A 8 6.03 6.52 7.53
C GLU A 8 7.35 5.75 7.53
N ILE A 9 8.27 6.15 6.66
CA ILE A 9 9.48 5.38 6.34
C ILE A 9 10.63 5.89 7.21
N HIS A 10 11.19 5.01 8.03
CA HIS A 10 12.32 5.34 8.91
C HIS A 10 13.64 4.71 8.45
N ASP A 11 13.59 3.76 7.51
CA ASP A 11 14.76 3.18 6.84
C ASP A 11 14.51 3.14 5.31
N PRO A 12 14.89 4.21 4.58
CA PRO A 12 14.62 4.33 3.14
C PRO A 12 15.30 3.25 2.29
N GLU A 13 16.53 2.85 2.63
CA GLU A 13 17.28 1.83 1.89
C GLU A 13 16.61 0.46 2.06
N LYS A 14 16.26 0.11 3.30
CA LYS A 14 15.54 -1.14 3.58
C LYS A 14 14.14 -1.13 2.98
N PHE A 15 13.44 0.01 3.00
CA PHE A 15 12.12 0.13 2.40
C PHE A 15 12.16 -0.14 0.90
N GLN A 16 13.15 0.39 0.18
CA GLN A 16 13.32 0.12 -1.25
C GLN A 16 13.59 -1.36 -1.52
N ALA A 17 14.52 -1.99 -0.79
CA ALA A 17 14.80 -3.41 -0.92
C ALA A 17 13.56 -4.27 -0.65
N CYS A 18 12.82 -3.99 0.42
CA CYS A 18 11.59 -4.69 0.74
C CYS A 18 10.48 -4.43 -0.28
N ALA A 19 10.38 -3.22 -0.85
CA ALA A 19 9.40 -2.92 -1.89
C ALA A 19 9.66 -3.75 -3.15
N GLU A 20 10.92 -3.98 -3.53
CA GLU A 20 11.25 -4.90 -4.63
C GLU A 20 10.81 -6.34 -4.34
N GLU A 21 10.84 -6.79 -3.09
CA GLU A 21 10.34 -8.12 -2.68
C GLU A 21 8.82 -8.21 -2.62
N VAL A 22 8.13 -7.10 -2.32
CA VAL A 22 6.67 -7.00 -2.33
C VAL A 22 6.11 -7.15 -3.76
N PHE A 23 6.91 -6.87 -4.78
CA PHE A 23 6.50 -7.01 -6.17
C PHE A 23 7.10 -8.27 -6.82
N PRO A 24 6.29 -9.13 -7.48
CA PRO A 24 4.88 -8.95 -7.79
C PRO A 24 3.95 -9.25 -6.62
N LEU A 25 2.87 -8.47 -6.51
CA LEU A 25 1.82 -8.69 -5.53
C LEU A 25 1.08 -10.02 -5.79
N PRO A 26 0.54 -10.66 -4.75
CA PRO A 26 -0.43 -11.75 -4.87
C PRO A 26 -1.60 -11.38 -5.79
N ALA A 27 -2.18 -12.36 -6.48
CA ALA A 27 -3.21 -12.12 -7.52
C ALA A 27 -4.49 -11.42 -7.00
N ASP A 28 -4.75 -11.49 -5.70
CA ASP A 28 -5.87 -10.84 -5.04
C ASP A 28 -5.56 -9.43 -4.52
N LEU A 29 -4.29 -8.99 -4.61
CA LEU A 29 -3.81 -7.68 -4.19
C LEU A 29 -3.34 -6.86 -5.39
N HIS A 30 -3.91 -5.68 -5.56
CA HIS A 30 -3.54 -4.76 -6.64
C HIS A 30 -3.13 -3.42 -6.07
N VAL A 31 -1.96 -2.90 -6.47
CA VAL A 31 -1.60 -1.51 -6.22
C VAL A 31 -2.02 -0.68 -7.44
N HIS A 32 -2.85 0.33 -7.19
CA HIS A 32 -3.28 1.27 -8.24
C HIS A 32 -2.39 2.50 -8.28
N HIS A 33 -1.95 2.96 -7.11
CA HIS A 33 -1.11 4.14 -6.99
C HIS A 33 -0.04 3.96 -5.93
N PHE A 34 1.15 4.49 -6.22
CA PHE A 34 2.28 4.63 -5.30
C PHE A 34 2.81 6.05 -5.41
N PHE A 35 2.70 6.82 -4.33
CA PHE A 35 3.10 8.22 -4.25
C PHE A 35 4.15 8.42 -3.15
N PRO A 36 5.44 8.18 -3.45
CA PRO A 36 6.51 8.47 -2.51
C PRO A 36 6.75 9.98 -2.40
N ALA A 37 7.09 10.44 -1.20
CA ALA A 37 7.66 11.77 -0.98
C ALA A 37 9.04 11.86 -1.64
N SER A 38 9.45 13.07 -2.04
CA SER A 38 10.73 13.28 -2.75
C SER A 38 11.97 12.93 -1.91
N ASP A 39 11.84 12.94 -0.58
CA ASP A 39 12.87 12.54 0.39
C ASP A 39 12.73 11.09 0.86
N LEU A 40 11.71 10.38 0.37
CA LEU A 40 11.36 9.00 0.75
C LEU A 40 11.09 8.81 2.26
N ALA A 41 10.79 9.87 3.01
CA ALA A 41 10.38 9.75 4.42
C ALA A 41 8.92 9.28 4.58
N GLN A 42 8.13 9.39 3.50
CA GLN A 42 6.74 8.97 3.48
C GLN A 42 6.36 8.42 2.10
N ALA A 43 5.39 7.50 2.07
CA ALA A 43 4.71 7.14 0.83
C ALA A 43 3.21 6.93 1.09
N VAL A 44 2.39 7.24 0.09
CA VAL A 44 0.96 6.94 0.12
C VAL A 44 0.62 5.99 -1.02
N CYS A 45 -0.10 4.92 -0.71
CA CYS A 45 -0.52 3.92 -1.67
C CYS A 45 -2.04 3.80 -1.71
N LEU A 46 -2.58 3.52 -2.90
CA LEU A 46 -3.94 3.05 -3.05
C LEU A 46 -3.91 1.59 -3.51
N TYR A 47 -4.45 0.70 -2.68
CA TYR A 47 -4.58 -0.72 -2.95
C TYR A 47 -6.03 -1.12 -3.20
N GLU A 48 -6.22 -2.18 -3.98
CA GLU A 48 -7.44 -2.95 -4.07
C GLU A 48 -7.16 -4.37 -3.54
N ALA A 49 -7.91 -4.76 -2.50
CA ALA A 49 -7.76 -6.05 -1.82
C ALA A 49 -9.12 -6.60 -1.35
N PRO A 50 -9.21 -7.88 -0.92
CA PRO A 50 -10.44 -8.46 -0.37
C PRO A 50 -10.83 -7.86 0.99
N SER A 51 -9.85 -7.60 1.86
CA SER A 51 -10.04 -7.01 3.19
C SER A 51 -8.83 -6.16 3.63
N VAL A 52 -9.02 -5.33 4.67
CA VAL A 52 -7.93 -4.58 5.30
C VAL A 52 -6.96 -5.53 5.99
N ASP A 53 -7.47 -6.57 6.66
CA ASP A 53 -6.66 -7.52 7.42
C ASP A 53 -5.72 -8.32 6.52
N ASP A 54 -6.19 -8.76 5.34
CA ASP A 54 -5.36 -9.49 4.36
C ASP A 54 -4.21 -8.61 3.84
N LEU A 55 -4.54 -7.37 3.48
CA LEU A 55 -3.55 -6.40 3.01
C LEU A 55 -2.56 -6.02 4.11
N GLN A 56 -3.05 -5.83 5.34
CA GLN A 56 -2.21 -5.49 6.48
C GLN A 56 -1.25 -6.64 6.81
N ALA A 57 -1.74 -7.87 6.88
CA ALA A 57 -0.90 -9.04 7.17
C ALA A 57 0.24 -9.19 6.15
N TYR A 58 -0.06 -8.94 4.86
CA TYR A 58 0.93 -9.01 3.80
C TYR A 58 1.95 -7.86 3.87
N ILE A 59 1.48 -6.61 3.94
CA ILE A 59 2.35 -5.42 3.92
C ILE A 59 3.17 -5.29 5.21
N ASP A 60 2.58 -5.52 6.39
CA ASP A 60 3.30 -5.49 7.66
C ASP A 60 4.30 -6.65 7.76
N GLY A 61 3.97 -7.81 7.18
CA GLY A 61 4.90 -8.95 7.10
C GLY A 61 6.23 -8.59 6.46
N THR A 62 6.22 -7.73 5.44
CA THR A 62 7.40 -7.37 4.66
C THR A 62 8.02 -6.03 5.08
N LEU A 63 7.22 -5.02 5.41
CA LEU A 63 7.68 -3.63 5.57
C LEU A 63 7.77 -3.12 7.02
N LYS A 64 7.32 -3.89 8.03
CA LYS A 64 7.31 -3.47 9.44
C LYS A 64 8.66 -3.03 10.00
N ASP A 65 9.76 -3.56 9.45
CA ASP A 65 11.10 -3.24 9.94
C ASP A 65 11.69 -2.00 9.27
N ALA A 66 11.03 -1.43 8.26
CA ALA A 66 11.51 -0.27 7.48
C ALA A 66 10.56 0.93 7.53
N SER A 67 9.28 0.68 7.81
CA SER A 67 8.25 1.72 7.88
C SER A 67 7.18 1.37 8.90
N THR A 68 6.43 2.38 9.34
CA THR A 68 5.18 2.25 10.07
C THR A 68 4.01 2.57 9.16
N GLN A 69 3.02 1.68 9.11
CA GLN A 69 1.94 1.71 8.15
C GLN A 69 0.64 2.11 8.85
N ARG A 70 -0.17 2.92 8.17
CA ARG A 70 -1.53 3.27 8.61
C ARG A 70 -2.50 3.01 7.48
N TYR A 71 -3.51 2.21 7.78
CA TYR A 71 -4.50 1.74 6.82
C TYR A 71 -5.84 2.42 7.09
N PHE A 72 -6.56 2.74 6.02
CA PHE A 72 -7.99 3.00 6.14
C PHE A 72 -8.74 2.52 4.90
N PRO A 73 -9.93 1.90 5.08
CA PRO A 73 -10.81 1.63 3.97
C PRO A 73 -11.27 2.96 3.36
N VAL A 74 -11.15 3.10 2.05
CA VAL A 74 -11.56 4.32 1.35
C VAL A 74 -13.09 4.38 1.33
N ALA A 75 -13.65 5.53 1.70
CA ALA A 75 -15.07 5.79 1.57
C ALA A 75 -15.43 6.02 0.09
N GLU A 76 -15.59 4.93 -0.67
CA GLU A 76 -15.70 4.95 -2.14
C GLU A 76 -16.80 5.90 -2.66
N ALA A 77 -17.94 6.01 -1.95
CA ALA A 77 -19.04 6.89 -2.30
C ALA A 77 -18.71 8.40 -2.22
N HIS A 78 -17.66 8.76 -1.49
CA HIS A 78 -17.20 10.14 -1.31
C HIS A 78 -15.85 10.41 -1.96
N ALA A 79 -15.20 9.37 -2.50
CA ALA A 79 -13.90 9.47 -3.13
C ALA A 79 -14.02 10.03 -4.55
N ILE A 80 -13.06 10.87 -4.94
CA ILE A 80 -12.98 11.46 -6.27
C ILE A 80 -11.71 10.95 -6.94
N GLY A 81 -11.82 10.49 -8.20
CA GLY A 81 -10.66 10.03 -8.97
C GLY A 81 -10.21 8.60 -8.67
N LEU A 82 -11.08 7.75 -8.13
CA LEU A 82 -10.77 6.33 -7.97
C LEU A 82 -10.51 5.65 -9.32
N PRO A 83 -9.56 4.71 -9.39
CA PRO A 83 -9.27 3.95 -10.59
C PRO A 83 -10.40 2.95 -10.90
N VAL A 84 -10.38 2.40 -12.12
CA VAL A 84 -11.26 1.28 -12.49
C VAL A 84 -10.76 0.03 -11.77
N ARG A 85 -11.68 -0.69 -11.11
CA ARG A 85 -11.35 -1.95 -10.44
C ARG A 85 -10.77 -2.96 -11.42
N GLN A 86 -9.74 -3.68 -10.99
CA GLN A 86 -9.19 -4.74 -11.82
C GLN A 86 -10.14 -5.95 -11.82
N PRO A 87 -10.35 -6.61 -12.97
CA PRO A 87 -11.11 -7.84 -13.00
C PRO A 87 -10.34 -8.91 -12.21
N GLY A 88 -11.00 -9.50 -11.21
CA GLY A 88 -10.49 -10.64 -10.44
C GLY A 88 -10.56 -11.96 -11.19
#